data_AF-A0A7S3KYL8-F1
#
_entry.id   AF-A0A7S3KYL8-F1
#
_cell.length_a   1.000
_cell.length_b   1.000
_cell.length_c   1.000
_cell.angle_alpha   90.00
_cell.angle_beta   90.00
_cell.angle_gamma   90.00
#
_symmetry.space_group_name_H-M   'P 1'
#
loop_
_entity.id
_entity.type
_entity.pdbx_description
1 polymer ?
#
loop_
_entity_poly.entity_id
_entity_poly.type
_entity_poly.pdbx_seq_one_letter_code
_entity_poly.pdbx_strand_id
1 'polypeptide(L)'
;ISILIEANIRVWVLTGDKQETAIEIAKACQLIQKGMEEEILTIDFDNIKLKEPTIIIHDEIKRIYDKYGIKHTVDDVNGDDTKTRKKKMIPFKDAQETIPSLSIVIDGPTLGVVLGDEELEFEFFKLAILAKSVVC
;
A
#
# COMPACT_ATOMS: atom_id res chain seq x y z
N ILE A 1 1.93 -3.75 -22.11
CA ILE A 1 1.57 -3.19 -20.79
C ILE A 1 1.44 -1.66 -20.85
N SER A 2 2.40 -0.94 -21.47
CA SER A 2 2.37 0.53 -21.61
C SER A 2 1.03 1.11 -22.08
N ILE A 3 0.41 0.57 -23.14
CA ILE A 3 -0.89 1.05 -23.66
C ILE A 3 -2.00 1.02 -22.59
N LEU A 4 -2.02 0.00 -21.72
CA LEU A 4 -3.02 -0.10 -20.65
C LEU A 4 -2.78 0.96 -19.58
N ILE A 5 -1.52 1.18 -19.20
CA ILE A 5 -1.13 2.20 -18.23
C ILE A 5 -1.44 3.60 -18.77
N GLU A 6 -1.12 3.85 -20.04
CA GLU A 6 -1.44 5.11 -20.74
C GLU A 6 -2.95 5.35 -20.83
N ALA A 7 -3.75 4.28 -20.91
CA ALA A 7 -5.21 4.32 -20.83
C ALA A 7 -5.76 4.42 -19.39
N ASN A 8 -4.89 4.66 -18.40
CA ASN A 8 -5.23 4.73 -16.97
C ASN A 8 -5.86 3.44 -16.41
N ILE A 9 -5.53 2.29 -17.00
CA ILE A 9 -5.90 0.97 -16.49
C ILE A 9 -4.81 0.54 -15.50
N ARG A 10 -5.21 0.34 -14.24
CA ARG A 10 -4.31 -0.19 -13.20
C ARG A 10 -4.09 -1.68 -13.40
N VAL A 11 -2.82 -2.10 -13.41
CA VAL A 11 -2.41 -3.49 -13.59
C VAL A 11 -1.88 -4.03 -12.28
N TRP A 12 -2.45 -5.13 -11.82
CA TRP A 12 -1.97 -5.89 -10.67
C TRP A 12 -1.34 -7.19 -11.17
N VAL A 13 -0.15 -7.50 -10.68
CA VAL A 13 0.52 -8.78 -10.96
C VAL A 13 0.28 -9.69 -9.77
N LEU A 14 -0.38 -10.82 -9.98
CA LEU A 14 -0.50 -11.87 -8.98
C LEU A 14 0.34 -13.07 -9.42
N THR A 15 1.31 -13.46 -8.61
CA THR A 15 2.20 -14.58 -8.90
C THR A 15 2.40 -15.46 -7.66
N GLY A 16 2.63 -16.76 -7.89
CA GLY A 16 3.05 -17.70 -6.84
C GLY A 16 4.56 -17.86 -6.74
N ASP A 17 5.33 -17.02 -7.44
CA ASP A 17 6.79 -17.02 -7.43
C ASP A 17 7.33 -16.25 -6.21
N LYS A 18 8.64 -16.29 -6.00
CA LYS A 18 9.30 -15.52 -4.94
C LYS A 18 9.12 -14.02 -5.16
N GLN A 19 9.02 -13.29 -4.06
CA GLN A 19 8.84 -11.83 -4.06
C GLN A 19 9.92 -11.12 -4.88
N GLU A 20 11.20 -11.53 -4.77
CA GLU A 20 12.29 -10.91 -5.53
C GLU A 20 12.08 -11.10 -7.03
N THR A 21 11.66 -12.30 -7.45
CA THR A 21 11.42 -12.59 -8.86
C THR A 21 10.21 -11.80 -9.39
N ALA A 22 9.15 -11.68 -8.60
CA ALA A 22 7.98 -10.87 -8.93
C ALA A 22 8.36 -9.39 -9.14
N ILE A 23 9.19 -8.84 -8.25
CA ILE A 23 9.72 -7.47 -8.35
C ILE A 23 10.56 -7.29 -9.62
N GLU A 24 11.47 -8.21 -9.91
CA GLU A 24 12.33 -8.13 -11.10
C GLU A 24 11.51 -8.23 -12.41
N ILE A 25 10.49 -9.09 -12.45
CA ILE A 25 9.55 -9.15 -13.57
C ILE A 25 8.78 -7.84 -13.71
N ALA A 26 8.29 -7.27 -12.61
CA ALA A 26 7.56 -6.00 -12.62
C ALA A 26 8.45 -4.83 -13.09
N LYS A 27 9.74 -4.81 -12.72
CA LYS A 27 10.73 -3.86 -13.21
C LYS A 27 11.01 -4.04 -14.70
N ALA A 28 11.23 -5.28 -15.14
CA ALA A 28 11.44 -5.61 -16.56
C ALA A 28 10.24 -5.21 -17.44
N CYS A 29 9.03 -5.32 -16.90
CA CYS A 29 7.78 -4.92 -17.55
C CYS A 29 7.46 -3.42 -17.47
N GLN A 30 8.31 -2.61 -16.82
CA GLN A 30 8.09 -1.19 -16.52
C GLN A 30 6.80 -0.91 -15.73
N LEU A 31 6.32 -1.89 -14.97
CA LEU A 31 5.27 -1.71 -13.97
C LEU A 31 5.83 -0.95 -12.77
N ILE A 32 7.02 -1.36 -12.32
CA ILE A 32 7.84 -0.60 -11.37
C ILE A 32 8.88 0.18 -12.18
N GLN A 33 8.73 1.50 -12.24
CA GLN A 33 9.59 2.38 -13.02
C GLN A 33 10.68 3.01 -12.15
N LYS A 34 11.77 3.44 -12.79
CA LYS A 34 12.86 4.13 -12.09
C LYS A 34 12.33 5.42 -11.43
N GLY A 35 12.61 5.58 -10.14
CA GLY A 35 12.14 6.72 -9.34
C GLY A 35 10.73 6.54 -8.76
N MET A 36 10.12 5.38 -8.97
CA MET A 36 8.98 4.96 -8.16
C MET A 36 9.45 4.57 -6.75
N GLU A 37 8.63 4.89 -5.75
CA GLU A 37 8.82 4.39 -4.39
C GLU A 37 8.19 2.99 -4.30
N GLU A 38 8.96 2.02 -3.84
CA GLU A 38 8.53 0.64 -3.64
C GLU A 38 8.22 0.44 -2.13
N GLU A 39 6.95 0.29 -1.76
CA GLU A 39 6.56 -0.10 -0.39
C GLU A 39 6.33 -1.60 -0.33
N ILE A 40 7.05 -2.27 0.58
CA ILE A 40 6.91 -3.71 0.83
C ILE A 40 6.02 -3.88 2.06
N LEU A 41 4.86 -4.50 1.86
CA LEU A 41 3.89 -4.85 2.89
C LEU A 41 3.96 -6.36 3.13
N THR A 42 5.00 -6.80 3.84
CA THR A 42 5.24 -8.22 4.13
C THR A 42 5.45 -8.37 5.64
N ILE A 43 4.72 -9.30 6.25
CA ILE A 43 4.93 -9.69 7.64
C ILE A 43 5.86 -10.89 7.69
N ASP A 44 6.88 -10.78 8.53
CA ASP A 44 7.67 -11.94 8.94
C ASP A 44 6.92 -12.71 10.02
N PHE A 45 6.14 -13.71 9.58
CA PHE A 45 5.34 -14.56 10.47
C PHE A 45 6.17 -15.36 11.49
N ASP A 46 7.43 -15.67 11.17
CA ASP A 46 8.33 -16.42 12.06
C ASP A 46 8.83 -15.55 13.23
N ASN A 47 8.80 -14.22 13.06
CA ASN A 47 9.27 -13.26 14.06
C ASN A 47 8.15 -12.49 14.77
N ILE A 48 6.89 -12.93 14.65
CA ILE A 48 5.77 -12.33 15.39
C ILE A 48 5.85 -12.75 16.87
N LYS A 49 6.35 -11.84 17.72
CA LYS A 49 6.56 -12.14 19.14
C LYS A 49 5.36 -11.85 20.04
N LEU A 50 4.55 -10.82 19.74
CA LEU A 50 3.58 -10.26 20.72
C LEU A 50 2.33 -9.55 20.15
N LYS A 51 2.21 -9.31 18.85
CA LYS A 51 1.07 -8.59 18.24
C LYS A 51 0.34 -9.49 17.24
N GLU A 52 -0.98 -9.39 17.20
CA GLU A 52 -1.78 -10.05 16.16
C GLU A 52 -1.36 -9.56 14.77
N PRO A 53 -1.27 -10.45 13.75
CA PRO A 53 -0.90 -10.09 12.38
C PRO A 53 -1.73 -8.93 11.83
N THR A 54 -3.03 -8.89 12.15
CA THR A 54 -3.94 -7.84 11.70
C THR A 54 -3.52 -6.45 12.21
N ILE A 55 -3.11 -6.36 13.47
CA ILE A 55 -2.62 -5.11 14.08
C ILE A 55 -1.32 -4.66 13.42
N ILE A 56 -0.42 -5.60 13.11
CA ILE A 56 0.86 -5.30 12.45
C ILE A 56 0.60 -4.72 11.06
N ILE A 57 -0.30 -5.33 10.28
CA ILE A 57 -0.64 -4.85 8.93
C ILE A 57 -1.27 -3.47 9.01
N HIS A 58 -2.21 -3.26 9.92
CA HIS A 58 -2.86 -1.96 10.11
C HIS A 58 -1.82 -0.87 10.40
N ASP A 59 -0.89 -1.13 11.33
CA ASP A 59 0.21 -0.22 11.68
C ASP A 59 1.09 0.10 10.44
N GLU A 60 1.39 -0.90 9.59
CA GLU A 60 2.17 -0.71 8.37
C GLU A 60 1.42 0.08 7.29
N ILE A 61 0.13 -0.20 7.08
CA ILE A 61 -0.71 0.57 6.16
C ILE A 61 -0.75 2.03 6.62
N LYS A 62 -0.99 2.27 7.92
CA LYS A 62 -1.00 3.61 8.52
C LYS A 62 0.34 4.32 8.37
N ARG A 63 1.47 3.62 8.57
CA ARG A 63 2.82 4.15 8.31
C ARG A 63 2.96 4.65 6.89
N ILE A 64 2.43 3.93 5.90
CA ILE A 64 2.46 4.33 4.49
C ILE A 64 1.61 5.59 4.27
N TYR A 65 0.39 5.65 4.80
CA TYR A 65 -0.45 6.86 4.76
C TYR A 65 0.28 8.08 5.34
N ASP A 66 0.90 7.93 6.51
CA ASP A 66 1.64 9.01 7.19
C ASP A 66 2.90 9.44 6.43
N LYS A 67 3.63 8.50 5.80
CA LYS A 67 4.80 8.79 4.96
C LYS A 67 4.42 9.77 3.85
N TYR A 68 3.30 9.52 3.17
CA TYR A 68 2.80 10.36 2.08
C TYR A 68 1.88 11.49 2.55
N GLY A 69 1.64 11.62 3.86
CA GLY A 69 0.80 12.67 4.45
C GLY A 69 -0.66 12.57 4.03
N ILE A 70 -1.17 11.37 3.75
CA ILE A 70 -2.53 11.14 3.29
C ILE A 70 -3.43 10.90 4.49
N LYS A 71 -4.61 11.55 4.52
CA LYS A 71 -5.59 11.31 5.60
C LYS A 71 -6.05 9.86 5.63
N HIS A 72 -5.76 9.18 6.74
CA HIS A 72 -6.30 7.87 7.03
C HIS A 72 -7.78 8.03 7.43
N THR A 73 -8.69 7.56 6.59
CA THR A 73 -10.14 7.85 6.75
C THR A 73 -10.79 7.15 7.95
N VAL A 74 -10.12 6.19 8.59
CA VAL A 74 -10.72 5.33 9.62
C VAL A 74 -10.63 5.95 11.03
N ASP A 75 -9.59 6.75 11.31
CA ASP A 75 -9.31 7.31 12.64
C ASP A 75 -9.78 8.76 12.86
N ASP A 76 -10.04 9.52 11.79
CA ASP A 76 -10.23 10.98 11.86
C ASP A 76 -11.66 11.43 12.22
N VAL A 77 -12.59 10.51 12.52
CA VAL A 77 -13.98 10.85 12.86
C VAL A 77 -14.17 11.25 14.33
N ASN A 78 -13.23 10.91 15.23
CA ASN A 78 -13.42 11.13 16.69
C ASN A 78 -12.25 11.81 17.44
N GLY A 79 -11.27 12.41 16.75
CA GLY A 79 -10.07 12.98 17.38
C GLY A 79 -10.11 14.50 17.58
N ASP A 80 -10.38 14.92 18.81
CA ASP A 80 -10.31 16.29 19.35
C ASP A 80 -9.05 17.08 18.91
N ASP A 81 -9.26 18.38 18.66
CA ASP A 81 -8.28 19.36 18.23
C ASP A 81 -7.29 19.68 19.35
N THR A 82 -6.30 18.79 19.54
CA THR A 82 -5.12 19.12 20.35
C THR A 82 -3.90 19.45 19.46
N LYS A 83 -3.27 20.56 19.83
CA LYS A 83 -2.31 21.34 19.07
C LYS A 83 -0.93 20.70 19.07
N THR A 84 -0.58 19.99 18.00
CA THR A 84 0.80 19.63 17.68
C THR A 84 0.94 19.75 16.17
N ARG A 85 1.92 20.51 15.68
CA ARG A 85 2.19 20.85 14.25
C ARG A 85 1.65 19.79 13.26
N LYS A 86 0.36 19.86 12.90
CA LYS A 86 -0.26 18.90 11.98
C LYS A 86 0.37 19.15 10.61
N LYS A 87 1.22 18.21 10.17
CA LYS A 87 1.63 18.11 8.75
C LYS A 87 0.32 18.23 7.96
N LYS A 88 0.22 19.17 7.02
CA LYS A 88 -1.03 19.42 6.30
C LYS A 88 -1.35 18.17 5.48
N MET A 89 -2.23 17.31 6.00
CA MET A 89 -2.54 16.04 5.35
C MET A 89 -3.43 16.29 4.12
N ILE A 90 -3.15 15.56 3.05
CA ILE A 90 -3.91 15.59 1.81
C ILE A 90 -5.13 14.64 1.91
N PRO A 91 -6.33 15.07 1.49
CA PRO A 91 -7.48 14.18 1.34
C PRO A 91 -7.18 13.06 0.34
N PHE A 92 -7.71 11.86 0.58
CA PHE A 92 -7.53 10.70 -0.31
C PHE A 92 -7.88 11.01 -1.79
N LYS A 93 -8.93 11.81 -2.03
CA LYS A 93 -9.36 12.21 -3.38
C LYS A 93 -8.32 13.05 -4.11
N ASP A 94 -7.55 13.84 -3.38
CA ASP A 94 -6.52 14.73 -3.94
C ASP A 94 -5.15 14.05 -3.99
N ALA A 95 -5.04 12.87 -3.37
CA ALA A 95 -3.79 12.14 -3.25
C ALA A 95 -3.37 11.48 -4.56
N GLN A 96 -4.33 11.09 -5.40
CA GLN A 96 -4.07 10.39 -6.66
C GLN A 96 -3.22 11.21 -7.66
N GLU A 97 -3.23 12.54 -7.56
CA GLU A 97 -2.43 13.45 -8.41
C GLU A 97 -1.12 13.91 -7.75
N THR A 98 -1.00 13.77 -6.42
CA THR A 98 0.06 14.43 -5.63
C THR A 98 1.07 13.46 -5.01
N ILE A 99 0.72 12.19 -4.86
CA ILE A 99 1.65 11.18 -4.34
C ILE A 99 2.72 10.87 -5.41
N PRO A 100 3.99 10.67 -5.02
CA PRO A 100 4.99 10.05 -5.90
C PRO A 100 4.46 8.78 -6.55
N SER A 101 5.03 8.39 -7.68
CA SER A 101 4.64 7.14 -8.35
C SER A 101 4.95 5.95 -7.41
N LEU A 102 3.94 5.45 -6.71
CA LEU A 102 4.04 4.40 -5.71
C LEU A 102 3.82 3.02 -6.36
N SER A 103 4.63 2.04 -5.98
CA SER A 103 4.36 0.62 -6.16
C SER A 103 4.23 -0.06 -4.82
N ILE A 104 3.27 -0.97 -4.70
CA ILE A 104 3.11 -1.82 -3.52
C ILE A 104 3.51 -3.24 -3.88
N VAL A 105 4.28 -3.87 -3.00
CA VAL A 105 4.61 -5.29 -3.05
C VAL A 105 4.06 -5.93 -1.79
N ILE A 106 3.26 -6.98 -1.92
CA ILE A 106 2.69 -7.74 -0.80
C ILE A 106 2.90 -9.22 -1.08
N ASP A 107 3.24 -10.03 -0.08
CA ASP A 107 3.38 -11.47 -0.28
C ASP A 107 2.05 -12.21 -0.05
N GLY A 108 1.96 -13.44 -0.54
CA GLY A 108 0.74 -14.26 -0.43
C GLY A 108 0.24 -14.45 1.02
N PRO A 109 1.10 -14.82 1.99
CA PRO A 109 0.70 -14.93 3.40
C PRO A 109 0.13 -13.63 3.99
N THR A 110 0.77 -12.48 3.77
CA THR A 110 0.26 -11.19 4.26
C THR A 110 -1.03 -10.81 3.57
N LEU A 111 -1.13 -11.00 2.24
CA LEU A 111 -2.36 -10.78 1.49
C LEU A 111 -3.50 -11.68 1.99
N GLY A 112 -3.20 -12.92 2.37
CA GLY A 112 -4.18 -13.83 2.96
C GLY A 112 -4.77 -13.31 4.27
N VAL A 113 -3.96 -12.67 5.12
CA VAL A 113 -4.46 -12.01 6.33
C VAL A 113 -5.28 -10.76 5.99
N VAL A 114 -4.79 -9.93 5.05
CA VAL A 114 -5.51 -8.73 4.58
C VAL A 114 -6.90 -9.07 4.08
N LEU A 115 -7.03 -10.09 3.22
CA LEU A 115 -8.31 -10.50 2.64
C LEU A 115 -9.17 -11.32 3.61
N GLY A 116 -8.63 -11.72 4.76
CA GLY A 116 -9.36 -12.43 5.81
C GLY A 116 -10.07 -11.51 6.80
N ASP A 117 -9.83 -10.20 6.74
CA ASP A 117 -10.36 -9.19 7.64
C ASP A 117 -10.96 -8.02 6.82
N GLU A 118 -12.25 -7.76 7.00
CA GLU A 118 -13.00 -6.78 6.17
C GLU A 118 -12.47 -5.35 6.30
N GLU A 119 -11.96 -4.99 7.48
CA GLU A 119 -11.40 -3.66 7.73
C GLU A 119 -10.05 -3.50 7.03
N LEU A 120 -9.16 -4.49 7.16
CA LEU A 120 -7.87 -4.50 6.47
C LEU A 120 -8.01 -4.59 4.96
N GLU A 121 -8.93 -5.41 4.46
CA GLU A 121 -9.23 -5.50 3.03
C GLU A 121 -9.58 -4.11 2.48
N PHE A 122 -10.46 -3.39 3.18
CA PHE A 122 -10.88 -2.06 2.78
C PHE A 122 -9.75 -1.02 2.84
N GLU A 123 -8.93 -1.05 3.89
CA GLU A 123 -7.77 -0.16 4.04
C GLU A 123 -6.70 -0.41 2.97
N PHE A 124 -6.37 -1.68 2.74
CA PHE A 124 -5.43 -2.09 1.70
C PHE A 124 -5.95 -1.70 0.32
N PHE A 125 -7.23 -1.93 0.02
CA PHE A 125 -7.82 -1.57 -1.27
C PHE A 125 -7.70 -0.07 -1.55
N LYS A 126 -7.96 0.78 -0.54
CA LYS A 126 -7.74 2.23 -0.66
C LYS A 126 -6.28 2.55 -0.96
N LEU A 127 -5.36 1.94 -0.25
CA LEU A 127 -3.94 2.16 -0.48
C LEU A 127 -3.52 1.70 -1.90
N ALA A 128 -4.01 0.55 -2.34
CA ALA A 128 -3.77 -0.03 -3.66
C ALA A 128 -4.33 0.82 -4.82
N ILE A 129 -5.41 1.56 -4.59
CA ILE A 129 -5.96 2.52 -5.57
C ILE A 129 -5.01 3.69 -5.82
N LEU A 130 -4.21 4.07 -4.82
CA LEU A 130 -3.24 5.15 -4.90
C LEU A 130 -1.94 4.72 -5.57
N ALA A 131 -1.62 3.42 -5.52
CA ALA A 131 -0.47 2.86 -6.21
C ALA A 131 -0.69 2.80 -7.73
N LYS A 132 0.40 3.02 -8.48
CA LYS A 132 0.40 2.81 -9.95
C LYS A 132 0.53 1.34 -10.33
N SER A 133 1.13 0.54 -9.44
CA SER A 133 1.28 -0.90 -9.59
C SER A 133 1.16 -1.59 -8.24
N VAL A 134 0.59 -2.79 -8.27
CA VAL A 134 0.56 -3.71 -7.13
C VAL A 134 1.12 -5.05 -7.61
N VAL A 135 2.05 -5.60 -6.84
CA VAL A 135 2.67 -6.90 -7.08
C VAL A 135 2.36 -7.79 -5.88
N CYS A 136 1.66 -8.88 -6.12
CA CYS A 136 1.25 -9.88 -5.14
C CYS A 136 1.91 -11.23 -5.44
#